data_AF-A0A2E3ZHS9-F1
#
_entry.id   AF-A0A2E3ZHS9-F1
#
_cell.length_a   1.000
_cell.length_b   1.000
_cell.length_c   1.000
_cell.angle_alpha   90.00
_cell.angle_beta   90.00
_cell.angle_gamma   90.00
#
_symmetry.space_group_name_H-M   'P 1'
#
loop_
_entity.id
_entity.type
_entity.pdbx_description
1 polymer ?
#
loop_
_entity_poly.entity_id
_entity_poly.type
_entity_poly.pdbx_seq_one_letter_code
_entity_poly.pdbx_strand_id
1 'polypeptide(L)'
;MSYSELIHIRERVLPVMIDLGVIDFTQADELRQVPLGTLRRNATRMHAVCRYHPGPRGGSKGIKDVREIALHPVAIEDGWHDYAQFLMYHEMLHAIGHVRHDRLFRGLEARWPNQNARESGPSFGQYLRQRAARWLWTCPNCKRKHHRSRRSNGRYLCRVCRVKLIDVPTGQTHDTES
;
A
#
# COMPACT_ATOMS: atom_id res chain seq x y z
N MET A 1 11.65 11.17 -10.94
CA MET A 1 11.94 9.72 -11.03
C MET A 1 10.74 8.82 -10.73
N SER A 2 9.67 9.25 -10.05
CA SER A 2 8.56 8.35 -9.67
C SER A 2 7.56 7.99 -10.78
N TYR A 3 7.34 8.87 -11.75
CA TYR A 3 6.26 8.68 -12.74
C TYR A 3 6.58 7.61 -13.80
N SER A 4 7.83 7.52 -14.26
CA SER A 4 8.26 6.49 -15.23
C SER A 4 8.14 5.07 -14.65
N GLU A 5 8.49 4.89 -13.38
CA GLU A 5 8.37 3.60 -12.69
C GLU A 5 6.92 3.14 -12.57
N LEU A 6 6.00 4.05 -12.27
CA LEU A 6 4.57 3.73 -12.22
C LEU A 6 4.04 3.25 -13.58
N ILE A 7 4.46 3.91 -14.67
CA ILE A 7 4.12 3.47 -16.03
C ILE A 7 4.72 2.09 -16.30
N HIS A 8 5.99 1.87 -15.96
CA HIS A 8 6.64 0.57 -16.14
C HIS A 8 5.89 -0.55 -15.40
N ILE A 9 5.52 -0.32 -14.14
CA ILE A 9 4.74 -1.26 -13.33
C ILE A 9 3.38 -1.53 -13.99
N ARG A 10 2.68 -0.49 -14.47
CA ARG A 10 1.41 -0.63 -15.18
C ARG A 10 1.53 -1.53 -16.41
N GLU A 11 2.51 -1.25 -17.27
CA GLU A 11 2.70 -2.00 -18.52
C GLU A 11 3.14 -3.46 -18.27
N ARG A 12 3.68 -3.78 -17.09
CA ARG A 12 3.92 -5.17 -16.67
C ARG A 12 2.66 -5.88 -16.19
N VAL A 13 1.75 -5.15 -15.55
CA VAL A 13 0.53 -5.70 -14.93
C VAL A 13 -0.57 -5.95 -15.97
N LEU A 14 -0.75 -5.03 -16.92
CA LEU A 14 -1.85 -5.12 -17.90
C LEU A 14 -1.84 -6.42 -18.72
N PRO A 15 -0.71 -6.89 -19.29
CA PRO A 15 -0.66 -8.16 -20.02
C PRO A 15 -1.07 -9.35 -19.13
N VAL A 16 -0.61 -9.37 -17.88
CA VAL A 16 -0.98 -10.42 -16.91
C VAL A 16 -2.48 -10.40 -16.63
N MET A 17 -3.11 -9.23 -16.52
CA MET A 17 -4.56 -9.14 -16.34
C MET A 17 -5.34 -9.68 -17.54
N ILE A 18 -4.85 -9.43 -18.76
CA ILE A 18 -5.42 -9.97 -20.00
C ILE A 18 -5.26 -11.49 -20.04
N ASP A 19 -4.07 -12.01 -19.75
CA ASP A 19 -3.79 -13.46 -19.75
C ASP A 19 -4.62 -14.21 -18.70
N LEU A 20 -4.88 -13.56 -17.56
CA LEU A 20 -5.80 -14.08 -16.57
C LEU A 20 -7.27 -13.93 -17.00
N GLY A 21 -7.60 -13.26 -18.10
CA GLY A 21 -8.99 -13.01 -18.51
C GLY A 21 -9.76 -12.19 -17.48
N VAL A 22 -9.07 -11.32 -16.73
CA VAL A 22 -9.68 -10.37 -15.78
C VAL A 22 -10.21 -9.16 -16.52
N ILE A 23 -9.53 -8.78 -17.61
CA ILE A 23 -9.90 -7.68 -18.49
C ILE A 23 -9.72 -8.10 -19.96
N ASP A 24 -10.37 -7.38 -20.86
CA ASP A 24 -10.08 -7.46 -22.30
C ASP A 24 -9.10 -6.36 -22.75
N PHE A 25 -8.75 -6.35 -24.05
CA PHE A 25 -7.87 -5.34 -24.63
C PHE A 25 -8.43 -3.92 -24.57
N THR A 26 -9.75 -3.76 -24.69
CA THR A 26 -10.42 -2.45 -24.61
C THR A 26 -10.28 -1.86 -23.22
N GLN A 27 -10.56 -2.64 -22.18
CA GLN A 27 -10.39 -2.26 -20.79
C GLN A 27 -8.91 -2.01 -20.46
N ALA A 28 -7.99 -2.77 -21.04
CA ALA A 28 -6.57 -2.51 -20.88
C ALA A 28 -6.17 -1.13 -21.45
N ASP A 29 -6.68 -0.77 -22.63
CA ASP A 29 -6.47 0.55 -23.22
C ASP A 29 -7.08 1.67 -22.38
N GLU A 30 -8.29 1.49 -21.84
CA GLU A 30 -8.89 2.44 -20.91
C GLU A 30 -8.05 2.60 -19.62
N LEU A 31 -7.54 1.50 -19.05
CA LEU A 31 -6.67 1.52 -17.87
C LEU A 31 -5.31 2.19 -18.13
N ARG A 32 -4.78 2.16 -19.36
CA ARG A 32 -3.57 2.94 -19.74
C ARG A 32 -3.79 4.44 -19.66
N GLN A 33 -5.02 4.91 -19.82
CA GLN A 33 -5.35 6.34 -19.74
C GLN A 33 -5.61 6.81 -18.31
N VAL A 34 -5.77 5.90 -17.35
CA VAL A 34 -5.97 6.27 -15.95
C VAL A 34 -4.73 6.99 -15.40
N PRO A 35 -4.88 8.18 -14.81
CA PRO A 35 -3.77 8.90 -14.20
C PRO A 35 -3.09 8.09 -13.09
N LEU A 36 -1.76 8.13 -13.06
CA LEU A 36 -0.95 7.49 -12.04
C LEU A 36 -0.36 8.53 -11.08
N GLY A 37 -0.29 8.18 -9.80
CA GLY A 37 0.25 9.07 -8.78
C GLY A 37 0.98 8.34 -7.65
N THR A 38 1.42 9.11 -6.67
CA THR A 38 2.04 8.56 -5.46
C THR A 38 1.33 9.03 -4.20
N LEU A 39 1.25 8.14 -3.21
CA LEU A 39 0.83 8.51 -1.86
C LEU A 39 1.85 9.44 -1.19
N ARG A 40 1.44 10.09 -0.09
CA ARG A 40 2.39 10.80 0.78
C ARG A 40 3.44 9.82 1.30
N ARG A 41 4.72 10.19 1.20
CA ARG A 41 5.87 9.35 1.61
C ARG A 41 5.83 8.89 3.07
N ASN A 42 5.11 9.59 3.95
CA ASN A 42 4.95 9.26 5.36
C ASN A 42 3.71 8.37 5.67
N ALA A 43 2.98 7.91 4.66
CA ALA A 43 1.86 6.99 4.85
C ALA A 43 2.38 5.60 5.27
N THR A 44 2.00 5.12 6.45
CA THR A 44 2.51 3.84 7.00
C THR A 44 1.48 2.71 7.03
N ARG A 45 0.29 2.97 6.49
CA ARG A 45 -0.86 2.05 6.51
C ARG A 45 -1.52 1.87 5.15
N MET A 46 -1.51 2.91 4.33
CA MET A 46 -2.05 2.87 2.98
C MET A 46 -0.88 2.66 2.02
N HIS A 47 -0.90 1.54 1.30
CA HIS A 47 0.19 1.16 0.40
C HIS A 47 -0.14 1.49 -1.06
N ALA A 48 -1.43 1.53 -1.40
CA ALA A 48 -1.95 1.98 -2.66
C ALA A 48 -3.39 2.47 -2.49
N VAL A 49 -3.93 3.13 -3.51
CA VAL A 49 -5.34 3.52 -3.57
C VAL A 49 -5.79 3.84 -5.00
N CYS A 50 -6.98 3.36 -5.35
CA CYS A 50 -7.78 3.79 -6.49
C CYS A 50 -8.74 4.91 -6.03
N ARG A 51 -8.53 6.12 -6.54
CA ARG A 51 -9.36 7.29 -6.24
C ARG A 51 -10.36 7.50 -7.35
N TYR A 52 -11.62 7.71 -6.98
CA TYR A 52 -12.68 8.05 -7.93
C TYR A 52 -12.97 9.55 -7.91
N HIS A 53 -13.53 10.05 -9.00
CA HIS A 53 -14.13 11.38 -9.02
C HIS A 53 -15.27 11.48 -8.00
N PRO A 54 -15.52 12.67 -7.41
CA PRO A 54 -16.70 12.89 -6.58
C PRO A 54 -17.97 12.58 -7.37
N GLY A 55 -18.89 11.84 -6.77
CA GLY A 55 -20.13 11.42 -7.41
C GLY A 55 -21.12 10.84 -6.40
N PRO A 56 -22.37 10.56 -6.81
CA PRO A 56 -23.40 10.04 -5.94
C PRO A 56 -22.98 8.73 -5.26
N ARG A 57 -23.29 8.61 -3.97
CA ARG A 57 -22.96 7.40 -3.20
C ARG A 57 -23.84 6.25 -3.68
N GLY A 58 -23.23 5.08 -3.93
CA GLY A 58 -23.95 3.84 -4.19
C GLY A 58 -24.15 3.45 -5.66
N GLY A 59 -23.73 4.29 -6.62
CA GLY A 59 -23.66 3.89 -8.03
C GLY A 59 -22.57 2.85 -8.29
N SER A 60 -22.76 2.05 -9.36
CA SER A 60 -21.67 1.25 -9.93
C SER A 60 -20.55 2.17 -10.36
N LYS A 61 -19.30 1.80 -10.07
CA LYS A 61 -18.12 2.52 -10.53
C LYS A 61 -17.40 1.70 -11.57
N GLY A 62 -16.83 2.35 -12.57
CA GLY A 62 -15.96 1.73 -13.58
C GLY A 62 -14.73 2.59 -13.86
N ILE A 63 -13.98 2.21 -14.89
CA ILE A 63 -12.68 2.83 -15.23
C ILE A 63 -12.83 4.34 -15.45
N LYS A 64 -13.92 4.76 -16.11
CA LYS A 64 -14.22 6.16 -16.42
C LYS A 64 -14.49 7.02 -15.19
N ASP A 65 -14.82 6.41 -14.05
CA ASP A 65 -15.02 7.12 -12.78
C ASP A 65 -13.71 7.29 -12.00
N VAL A 66 -12.62 6.66 -12.44
CA VAL A 66 -11.32 6.70 -11.76
C VAL A 66 -10.60 7.99 -12.06
N ARG A 67 -10.26 8.72 -10.99
CA ARG A 67 -9.46 9.93 -11.04
C ARG A 67 -7.96 9.63 -11.06
N GLU A 68 -7.52 8.65 -10.28
CA GLU A 68 -6.11 8.33 -10.10
C GLU A 68 -5.92 6.94 -9.46
N ILE A 69 -4.94 6.18 -9.93
CA ILE A 69 -4.35 5.06 -9.19
C ILE A 69 -3.02 5.51 -8.61
N ALA A 70 -2.86 5.42 -7.29
CA ALA A 70 -1.64 5.86 -6.62
C ALA A 70 -1.00 4.76 -5.78
N LEU A 71 0.31 4.56 -5.93
CA LEU A 71 1.10 3.64 -5.11
C LEU A 71 1.93 4.40 -4.07
N HIS A 72 2.35 3.72 -3.00
CA HIS A 72 3.30 4.29 -2.06
C HIS A 72 4.67 4.49 -2.75
N PRO A 73 5.32 5.66 -2.64
CA PRO A 73 6.57 5.94 -3.36
C PRO A 73 7.72 5.00 -2.99
N VAL A 74 7.69 4.43 -1.78
CA VAL A 74 8.68 3.42 -1.34
C VAL A 74 8.41 2.02 -1.90
N ALA A 75 7.17 1.73 -2.34
CA ALA A 75 6.88 0.44 -2.98
C ALA A 75 7.51 0.35 -4.37
N ILE A 76 7.69 1.48 -5.04
CA ILE A 76 8.30 1.60 -6.37
C ILE A 76 9.81 1.88 -6.31
N GLU A 77 10.41 1.86 -5.11
CA GLU A 77 11.86 1.86 -4.89
C GLU A 77 12.38 0.41 -4.91
N ASP A 78 13.70 0.25 -5.09
CA ASP A 78 14.34 -1.07 -5.16
C ASP A 78 14.02 -1.95 -3.95
N GLY A 79 13.71 -3.22 -4.23
CA GLY A 79 13.39 -4.24 -3.22
C GLY A 79 11.91 -4.52 -3.00
N TRP A 80 11.00 -3.72 -3.61
CA TRP A 80 9.54 -3.93 -3.48
C TRP A 80 8.79 -4.00 -4.81
N HIS A 81 9.49 -4.06 -5.96
CA HIS A 81 8.88 -4.05 -7.30
C HIS A 81 7.81 -5.14 -7.53
N ASP A 82 8.03 -6.36 -7.04
CA ASP A 82 7.03 -7.43 -7.12
C ASP A 82 5.77 -7.08 -6.33
N TYR A 83 5.94 -6.50 -5.15
CA TYR A 83 4.82 -6.03 -4.34
C TYR A 83 4.10 -4.84 -4.99
N ALA A 84 4.84 -3.93 -5.62
CA ALA A 84 4.24 -2.81 -6.36
C ALA A 84 3.40 -3.25 -7.56
N GLN A 85 3.83 -4.28 -8.31
CA GLN A 85 3.02 -4.89 -9.35
C GLN A 85 1.73 -5.49 -8.79
N PHE A 86 1.80 -6.20 -7.67
CA PHE A 86 0.60 -6.70 -6.99
C PHE A 86 -0.33 -5.57 -6.52
N LEU A 87 0.22 -4.49 -5.95
CA LEU A 87 -0.58 -3.33 -5.55
C LEU A 87 -1.25 -2.66 -6.75
N MET A 88 -0.54 -2.48 -7.87
CA MET A 88 -1.13 -1.95 -9.10
C MET A 88 -2.28 -2.84 -9.59
N TYR A 89 -2.07 -4.16 -9.61
CA TYR A 89 -3.12 -5.12 -9.95
C TYR A 89 -4.35 -4.98 -9.03
N HIS A 90 -4.13 -4.91 -7.71
CA HIS A 90 -5.19 -4.70 -6.72
C HIS A 90 -6.01 -3.44 -7.00
N GLU A 91 -5.35 -2.31 -7.24
CA GLU A 91 -6.04 -1.05 -7.53
C GLU A 91 -6.73 -1.05 -8.89
N MET A 92 -6.22 -1.80 -9.88
CA MET A 92 -6.90 -1.98 -11.16
C MET A 92 -8.17 -2.83 -11.02
N LEU A 93 -8.22 -3.81 -10.11
CA LEU A 93 -9.47 -4.52 -9.79
C LEU A 93 -10.53 -3.56 -9.25
N HIS A 94 -10.13 -2.59 -8.42
CA HIS A 94 -11.02 -1.51 -8.01
C HIS A 94 -11.44 -0.64 -9.21
N ALA A 95 -10.50 -0.28 -10.09
CA ALA A 95 -10.76 0.55 -11.26
C ALA A 95 -11.80 -0.07 -12.21
N ILE A 96 -11.78 -1.39 -12.43
CA ILE A 96 -12.75 -2.09 -13.28
C ILE A 96 -14.11 -2.35 -12.59
N GLY A 97 -14.29 -1.89 -11.36
CA GLY A 97 -15.59 -1.85 -10.68
C GLY A 97 -15.77 -2.79 -9.51
N HIS A 98 -14.73 -3.57 -9.14
CA HIS A 98 -14.77 -4.37 -7.92
C HIS A 98 -14.41 -3.50 -6.69
N VAL A 99 -15.30 -2.58 -6.33
CA VAL A 99 -15.04 -1.56 -5.28
C VAL A 99 -14.89 -2.16 -3.88
N ARG A 100 -15.56 -3.28 -3.60
CA ARG A 100 -15.55 -3.95 -2.29
C ARG A 100 -14.64 -5.16 -2.31
N HIS A 101 -13.95 -5.42 -1.20
CA HIS A 101 -13.16 -6.63 -1.00
C HIS A 101 -14.04 -7.86 -0.66
N ASP A 102 -15.06 -8.11 -1.48
CA ASP A 102 -15.95 -9.26 -1.33
C ASP A 102 -15.32 -10.56 -1.86
N ARG A 103 -16.09 -11.66 -1.85
CA ARG A 103 -15.61 -12.98 -2.29
C ARG A 103 -15.13 -12.97 -3.75
N LEU A 104 -15.81 -12.23 -4.63
CA LEU A 104 -15.42 -12.14 -6.04
C LEU A 104 -14.09 -11.39 -6.17
N PHE A 105 -13.97 -10.24 -5.51
CA PHE A 105 -12.71 -9.47 -5.47
C PHE A 105 -11.56 -10.33 -4.96
N ARG A 106 -11.74 -11.02 -3.83
CA ARG A 106 -10.69 -11.87 -3.24
C ARG A 106 -10.34 -13.05 -4.15
N GLY A 107 -11.32 -13.59 -4.87
CA GLY A 107 -11.11 -14.62 -5.88
C GLY A 107 -10.23 -14.11 -7.02
N LEU A 108 -10.50 -12.92 -7.55
CA LEU A 108 -9.69 -12.28 -8.60
C LEU A 108 -8.30 -11.94 -8.07
N GLU A 109 -8.20 -11.25 -6.94
CA GLU A 109 -6.94 -10.88 -6.28
C GLU A 109 -6.02 -12.11 -6.07
N ALA A 110 -6.61 -13.25 -5.73
CA ALA A 110 -5.90 -14.52 -5.56
C ALA A 110 -5.37 -15.14 -6.87
N ARG A 111 -5.71 -14.60 -8.04
CA ARG A 111 -5.18 -15.07 -9.33
C ARG A 111 -3.84 -14.43 -9.70
N TRP A 112 -3.39 -13.42 -8.96
CA TRP A 112 -2.06 -12.84 -9.19
C TRP A 112 -0.98 -13.93 -9.05
N PRO A 113 -0.11 -14.14 -10.05
CA PRO A 113 0.75 -15.32 -10.14
C PRO A 113 1.85 -15.35 -9.07
N ASN A 114 2.37 -14.19 -8.65
CA ASN A 114 3.43 -14.12 -7.65
C ASN A 114 2.82 -14.15 -6.24
N GLN A 115 2.80 -15.33 -5.62
CA GLN A 115 2.27 -15.50 -4.26
C GLN A 115 3.02 -14.66 -3.22
N ASN A 116 4.34 -14.60 -3.30
CA ASN A 116 5.17 -13.84 -2.36
C ASN A 116 4.81 -12.34 -2.40
N ALA A 117 4.55 -11.79 -3.58
CA ALA A 117 4.07 -10.42 -3.72
C ALA A 117 2.74 -10.20 -2.98
N ARG A 118 1.75 -11.10 -3.14
CA ARG A 118 0.46 -10.97 -2.44
C ARG A 118 0.61 -10.95 -0.93
N GLU A 119 1.54 -11.74 -0.41
CA GLU A 119 1.79 -11.91 1.02
C GLU A 119 2.75 -10.85 1.60
N SER A 120 3.30 -9.96 0.77
CA SER A 120 4.32 -8.99 1.20
C SER A 120 3.77 -7.81 2.01
N GLY A 121 2.46 -7.58 2.01
CA GLY A 121 1.84 -6.42 2.67
C GLY A 121 2.20 -6.22 4.16
N PRO A 122 2.16 -7.25 5.02
CA PRO A 122 2.59 -7.14 6.41
C PRO A 122 4.05 -6.71 6.57
N SER A 123 4.97 -7.27 5.76
CA SER A 123 6.40 -6.96 5.81
C SER A 123 6.68 -5.53 5.32
N PHE A 124 6.04 -5.11 4.23
CA PHE A 124 6.14 -3.74 3.72
C PHE A 124 5.61 -2.73 4.75
N GLY A 125 4.43 -3.00 5.33
CA GLY A 125 3.88 -2.14 6.36
C GLY A 125 4.77 -2.07 7.61
N GLN A 126 5.44 -3.17 7.97
CA GLN A 126 6.43 -3.17 9.05
C GLN A 126 7.64 -2.32 8.70
N TYR A 127 8.19 -2.48 7.50
CA TYR A 127 9.30 -1.69 6.98
C TYR A 127 8.98 -0.19 7.03
N LEU A 128 7.82 0.23 6.52
CA LEU A 128 7.39 1.64 6.58
C LEU A 128 7.27 2.17 8.02
N ARG A 129 6.71 1.37 8.94
CA ARG A 129 6.60 1.77 10.35
C ARG A 129 7.95 1.87 11.05
N GLN A 130 8.91 1.00 10.70
CA GLN A 130 10.27 1.05 11.22
C GLN A 130 10.98 2.29 10.71
N ARG A 131 10.92 2.55 9.40
CA ARG A 131 11.51 3.72 8.74
C ARG A 131 10.93 5.04 9.27
N ALA A 132 9.65 5.09 9.65
CA ALA A 132 9.01 6.31 10.16
C ALA A 132 9.06 6.46 11.70
N ALA A 133 9.69 5.53 12.41
CA ALA A 133 9.70 5.53 13.86
C ALA A 133 10.76 6.48 14.41
N ARG A 134 10.32 7.43 15.23
CA ARG A 134 11.19 8.31 16.04
C ARG A 134 11.40 7.76 17.45
N TRP A 135 10.51 6.84 17.85
CA TRP A 135 10.42 6.29 19.20
C TRP A 135 10.18 4.78 19.14
N LEU A 136 10.82 4.06 20.05
CA LEU A 136 10.51 2.70 20.43
C LEU A 136 9.82 2.72 21.77
N TRP A 137 8.55 2.32 21.82
CA TRP A 137 7.92 2.01 23.09
C TRP A 137 8.39 0.63 23.50
N THR A 138 9.21 0.58 24.55
CA THR A 138 9.87 -0.65 24.99
C THR A 138 9.30 -1.07 26.34
N CYS A 139 8.96 -2.34 26.48
CA CYS A 139 8.62 -2.89 27.80
C CYS A 139 9.89 -3.05 28.63
N PRO A 140 9.99 -2.49 29.85
CA PRO A 140 11.17 -2.65 30.68
C PRO A 140 11.39 -4.10 31.13
N ASN A 141 10.32 -4.91 31.21
CA ASN A 141 10.40 -6.31 31.66
C ASN A 141 10.70 -7.26 30.50
N CYS A 142 9.78 -7.42 29.54
CA CYS A 142 9.93 -8.39 28.45
C CYS A 142 10.65 -7.86 27.20
N LYS A 143 11.14 -6.62 27.23
CA LYS A 143 11.93 -5.98 26.15
C LYS A 143 11.24 -5.88 24.78
N ARG A 144 9.96 -6.25 24.65
CA ARG A 144 9.19 -6.06 23.41
C ARG A 144 9.18 -4.59 23.01
N LYS A 145 9.42 -4.35 21.71
CA LYS A 145 9.56 -3.01 21.11
C LYS A 145 8.38 -2.71 20.19
N HIS A 146 7.91 -1.48 20.22
CA HIS A 146 6.87 -1.00 19.30
C HIS A 146 7.33 0.30 18.63
N HIS A 147 7.54 0.24 17.31
CA HIS A 147 7.93 1.35 16.45
C HIS A 147 6.82 2.40 16.35
N ARG A 148 7.11 3.65 16.71
CA ARG A 148 6.13 4.74 16.78
C ARG A 148 6.74 6.08 16.37
N SER A 149 5.92 6.94 15.77
CA SER A 149 6.31 8.30 15.41
C SER A 149 6.24 9.28 16.60
N ARG A 150 5.56 8.90 17.69
CA ARG A 150 5.35 9.73 18.89
C ARG A 150 5.72 8.97 20.16
N ARG A 151 5.99 9.71 21.24
CA ARG A 151 6.18 9.17 22.59
C ARG A 151 4.90 8.55 23.15
N SER A 152 5.08 7.55 24.00
CA SER A 152 4.07 6.91 24.84
C SER A 152 3.63 7.88 25.93
N ASN A 153 4.57 8.63 26.53
CA ASN A 153 4.37 9.48 27.71
C ASN A 153 3.74 8.70 28.88
N GLY A 154 4.12 7.42 29.04
CA GLY A 154 3.62 6.56 30.11
C GLY A 154 2.16 6.15 30.02
N ARG A 155 1.48 6.41 28.89
CA ARG A 155 0.04 6.12 28.69
C ARG A 155 -0.26 4.69 28.26
N TYR A 156 0.74 3.98 27.76
CA TYR A 156 0.54 2.64 27.18
C TYR A 156 1.18 1.58 28.06
N LEU A 157 0.47 0.45 28.22
CA LEU A 157 0.95 -0.72 28.94
C LEU A 157 1.41 -1.81 27.97
N CYS A 158 2.42 -2.58 28.40
CA CYS A 158 2.76 -3.83 27.75
C CYS A 158 1.57 -4.80 27.84
N ARG A 159 1.14 -5.38 26.72
CA ARG A 159 0.02 -6.33 26.70
C ARG A 159 0.27 -7.60 27.50
N VAL A 160 1.55 -7.99 27.68
CA VAL A 160 1.93 -9.19 28.43
C VAL A 160 2.23 -8.86 29.89
N CYS A 161 3.17 -7.94 30.13
CA CYS A 161 3.64 -7.66 31.49
C CYS A 161 2.75 -6.67 32.25
N ARG A 162 1.78 -6.02 31.58
CA ARG A 162 0.90 -4.98 32.15
C ARG A 162 1.61 -3.76 32.78
N VAL A 163 2.91 -3.60 32.57
CA VAL A 163 3.71 -2.42 33.01
C VAL A 163 3.74 -1.32 31.96
N LYS A 164 3.97 -0.07 32.39
CA LYS A 164 4.12 1.10 31.50
C LYS A 164 5.29 0.90 30.53
N LEU A 165 5.06 1.26 29.27
CA LEU A 165 6.11 1.27 28.24
C LEU A 165 6.97 2.53 28.37
N ILE A 166 8.28 2.34 28.30
CA ILE A 166 9.26 3.43 28.28
C ILE A 166 9.55 3.89 26.86
N ASP A 167 9.84 5.17 26.70
CA ASP A 167 10.16 5.81 25.42
C ASP A 167 11.67 5.79 25.17
N VAL A 168 12.10 5.09 24.12
CA VAL A 168 13.50 5.05 23.69
C VAL A 168 13.60 5.71 22.31
N PRO A 169 14.39 6.78 22.11
CA PRO A 169 14.62 7.35 20.77
C PRO A 169 15.24 6.31 19.83
N THR A 170 14.85 6.29 18.56
CA THR A 170 15.41 5.38 17.56
C THR A 170 16.77 5.82 17.01
N GLY A 171 17.24 7.02 17.36
CA GLY A 171 18.47 7.62 16.81
C GLY A 171 18.36 8.06 15.34
N GLN A 172 17.20 7.89 14.70
CA GLN A 172 16.96 8.34 13.33
C GLN A 172 16.72 9.86 13.33
N THR A 173 17.75 10.62 12.97
CA THR A 173 17.59 11.98 12.46
C THR A 173 16.95 11.85 11.08
N HIS A 174 15.67 12.16 10.96
CA HIS A 174 15.09 12.30 9.62
C HIS A 174 15.74 13.52 9.00
N ASP A 175 16.48 13.33 7.92
CA ASP A 175 16.91 14.43 7.06
C ASP A 175 15.66 15.19 6.64
N THR A 176 15.54 16.41 7.16
CA THR A 176 14.68 17.45 6.60
C THR A 176 15.26 17.83 5.25
N GLU A 177 14.96 17.07 4.22
CA GLU A 177 15.18 17.52 2.85
C GLU A 177 13.97 18.34 2.39
N SER A 178 14.33 19.49 1.82
CA SER A 178 13.54 20.68 1.48
C SER A 178 12.45 20.47 0.42
#